data_AF-A0A1H7YZZ4-F1
#
_entry.id   AF-A0A1H7YZZ4-F1
#
_cell.length_a   1.000
_cell.length_b   1.000
_cell.length_c   1.000
_cell.angle_alpha   90.00
_cell.angle_beta   90.00
_cell.angle_gamma   90.00
#
_symmetry.space_group_name_H-M   'P 1'
#
loop_
_entity.id
_entity.type
_entity.pdbx_description
1 polymer ?
#
loop_
_entity_poly.entity_id
_entity_poly.type
_entity_poly.pdbx_seq_one_letter_code
_entity_poly.pdbx_strand_id
1 'polypeptide(L)'
;MKKNISTAFASAVVMTLSVAVSSCSSSDNDLPEVFAELTLEASKGEYTAPVETRTITEANSTVVSTWKTSDKVAVYKKGWGAKIGDLAPKADSDNARTKLDGSVNSAGMNVGDKMDLITPRTDWSYAEQDGTLEKISSTYDYAVAEAQVIYIDKESNNKLYASNAIFAPQQTILKFTLKNDDGSQDLVVPSLTIVSSSGKIVLSRNLDGSTVNYGGLTVTPSAATKTFFVALRNDHDGADTYTFTTRANNTVYCYTKENVTFKPGEFWDIVIWMKDMNNTYSERTGYTDKGDTVWQ
;
A
#
# COMPACT_ATOMS: atom_id res chain seq x y z
N MET A 1 72.31 -70.44 9.81
CA MET A 1 71.40 -71.00 10.84
C MET A 1 70.88 -69.86 11.72
N LYS A 2 69.60 -69.90 12.13
CA LYS A 2 68.92 -68.98 13.09
C LYS A 2 68.81 -67.50 12.61
N LYS A 3 67.60 -66.98 12.32
CA LYS A 3 66.53 -66.44 13.23
C LYS A 3 66.98 -65.19 14.01
N ASN A 4 66.18 -64.13 14.23
CA ASN A 4 64.99 -63.55 13.56
C ASN A 4 64.60 -62.22 14.30
N ILE A 5 63.75 -61.37 13.71
CA ILE A 5 62.73 -60.51 14.38
C ILE A 5 63.08 -59.12 15.02
N SER A 6 62.46 -58.07 14.41
CA SER A 6 61.75 -56.86 14.92
C SER A 6 62.38 -55.70 15.73
N THR A 7 62.34 -54.51 15.11
CA THR A 7 61.83 -53.18 15.55
C THR A 7 61.47 -52.87 17.02
N ALA A 8 61.91 -51.68 17.50
CA ALA A 8 61.10 -50.71 18.25
C ALA A 8 61.78 -49.31 18.40
N PHE A 9 60.96 -48.24 18.40
CA PHE A 9 60.99 -46.94 19.15
C PHE A 9 62.25 -46.49 19.95
N ALA A 10 62.46 -45.21 20.34
CA ALA A 10 62.04 -43.86 19.92
C ALA A 10 62.67 -42.83 20.91
N SER A 11 62.92 -41.58 20.50
CA SER A 11 63.05 -40.37 21.37
C SER A 11 63.18 -39.14 20.45
N ALA A 12 62.28 -38.14 20.47
CA ALA A 12 61.88 -37.23 21.54
C ALA A 12 62.80 -36.01 21.67
N VAL A 13 62.39 -34.89 21.06
CA VAL A 13 62.83 -33.54 21.41
C VAL A 13 61.58 -32.72 21.72
N VAL A 14 61.55 -32.12 22.90
CA VAL A 14 60.52 -31.20 23.37
C VAL A 14 61.09 -29.79 23.27
N MET A 15 60.35 -28.84 22.70
CA MET A 15 60.09 -27.53 23.32
C MET A 15 59.14 -26.64 22.49
N THR A 16 57.96 -26.43 23.07
CA THR A 16 57.20 -25.15 23.16
C THR A 16 57.12 -24.23 21.93
N LEU A 17 55.88 -23.97 21.49
CA LEU A 17 55.46 -22.61 21.13
C LEU A 17 53.98 -22.36 21.49
N SER A 18 53.75 -21.26 22.23
CA SER A 18 52.52 -20.46 22.36
C SER A 18 51.14 -21.12 22.12
N VAL A 19 50.35 -21.24 23.18
CA VAL A 19 48.88 -21.40 23.10
C VAL A 19 48.27 -20.08 22.66
N ALA A 20 47.99 -19.93 21.37
CA ALA A 20 46.98 -18.98 20.91
C ALA A 20 45.61 -19.65 21.07
N VAL A 21 44.81 -19.18 22.04
CA VAL A 21 43.38 -19.50 22.09
C VAL A 21 42.68 -18.82 20.91
N SER A 22 42.61 -19.52 19.79
CA SER A 22 41.65 -19.19 18.74
C SER A 22 40.25 -19.36 19.31
N SER A 23 39.63 -18.25 19.69
CA SER A 23 38.19 -18.21 19.90
C SER A 23 37.50 -18.78 18.67
N CYS A 24 36.56 -19.71 18.85
CA CYS A 24 35.61 -20.05 17.81
C CYS A 24 34.79 -18.81 17.48
N SER A 25 35.22 -18.04 16.49
CA SER A 25 34.31 -17.15 15.77
C SER A 25 33.30 -18.06 15.10
N SER A 26 32.06 -18.01 15.56
CA SER A 26 30.92 -18.46 14.78
C SER A 26 30.97 -17.70 13.45
N SER A 27 31.43 -18.37 12.40
CA SER A 27 31.15 -17.95 11.03
C SER A 27 29.65 -18.15 10.85
N ASP A 28 28.88 -17.08 11.03
CA ASP A 28 27.56 -17.01 10.43
C ASP A 28 27.79 -17.27 8.94
N ASN A 29 27.27 -18.41 8.47
CA ASN A 29 27.27 -18.75 7.06
C ASN A 29 26.20 -17.88 6.39
N ASP A 30 26.53 -16.61 6.17
CA ASP A 30 25.84 -15.78 5.21
C ASP A 30 25.91 -16.49 3.87
N LEU A 31 24.81 -17.18 3.52
CA LEU A 31 24.64 -17.78 2.21
C LEU A 31 24.81 -16.65 1.18
N PRO A 32 25.62 -16.85 0.13
CA PRO A 32 25.86 -15.79 -0.84
C PRO A 32 24.53 -15.31 -1.43
N GLU A 33 24.35 -13.99 -1.54
CA GLU A 33 23.13 -13.43 -2.11
C GLU A 33 22.98 -13.89 -3.57
N VAL A 34 21.94 -14.69 -3.85
CA VAL A 34 21.66 -15.20 -5.20
C VAL A 34 20.52 -14.39 -5.79
N PHE A 35 20.84 -13.44 -6.66
CA PHE A 35 19.84 -12.66 -7.37
C PHE A 35 19.29 -13.39 -8.60
N ALA A 36 18.03 -13.12 -8.90
CA ALA A 36 17.22 -13.75 -9.92
C ALA A 36 16.33 -12.71 -10.64
N GLU A 37 16.16 -12.81 -11.97
CA GLU A 37 15.11 -12.07 -12.66
C GLU A 37 13.76 -12.75 -12.40
N LEU A 38 12.91 -12.14 -11.59
CA LEU A 38 11.52 -12.57 -11.42
C LEU A 38 10.67 -11.95 -12.54
N THR A 39 9.83 -12.75 -13.19
CA THR A 39 8.78 -12.26 -14.10
C THR A 39 7.42 -12.88 -13.71
N LEU A 40 6.37 -12.04 -13.67
CA LEU A 40 4.99 -12.47 -13.46
C LEU A 40 3.99 -11.55 -14.17
N GLU A 41 2.77 -12.03 -14.41
CA GLU A 41 1.66 -11.20 -14.90
C GLU A 41 0.86 -10.64 -13.73
N ALA A 42 0.56 -9.33 -13.75
CA ALA A 42 -0.14 -8.65 -12.66
C ALA A 42 -1.38 -7.91 -13.16
N SER A 43 -2.48 -7.94 -12.40
CA SER A 43 -3.66 -7.09 -12.62
C SER A 43 -4.01 -6.25 -11.39
N LYS A 44 -4.55 -5.05 -11.60
CA LYS A 44 -5.16 -4.23 -10.53
C LYS A 44 -6.70 -4.43 -10.58
N GLY A 45 -7.24 -5.24 -9.65
CA GLY A 45 -8.66 -5.65 -9.63
C GLY A 45 -8.93 -7.10 -10.08
N GLU A 46 -10.14 -7.60 -9.76
CA GLU A 46 -10.56 -9.01 -9.92
C GLU A 46 -10.55 -9.54 -11.36
N TYR A 47 -10.44 -10.87 -11.50
CA TYR A 47 -10.46 -11.58 -12.77
C TYR A 47 -11.83 -12.26 -13.01
N THR A 48 -12.71 -11.57 -13.70
CA THR A 48 -13.87 -12.15 -14.42
C THR A 48 -13.99 -11.43 -15.76
N ALA A 49 -14.30 -12.12 -16.85
CA ALA A 49 -14.57 -11.47 -18.14
C ALA A 49 -16.08 -11.33 -18.35
N PRO A 50 -16.61 -10.15 -18.75
CA PRO A 50 -15.92 -8.90 -19.01
C PRO A 50 -15.47 -8.23 -17.71
N VAL A 51 -14.23 -7.75 -17.68
CA VAL A 51 -13.60 -7.28 -16.45
C VAL A 51 -14.13 -5.89 -16.11
N GLU A 52 -14.52 -5.67 -14.85
CA GLU A 52 -14.58 -4.34 -14.25
C GLU A 52 -13.15 -3.83 -14.00
N THR A 53 -12.43 -3.65 -15.12
CA THR A 53 -11.13 -2.97 -15.23
C THR A 53 -11.29 -1.47 -14.99
N ARG A 54 -10.17 -0.77 -15.11
CA ARG A 54 -9.96 0.49 -14.49
C ARG A 54 -9.15 1.45 -15.41
N THR A 55 -9.81 2.54 -15.89
CA THR A 55 -9.26 3.89 -16.27
C THR A 55 -9.64 5.01 -15.23
N ILE A 56 -8.71 5.73 -14.53
CA ILE A 56 -9.03 6.94 -13.72
C ILE A 56 -9.06 8.05 -14.76
N THR A 57 -10.25 8.51 -15.09
CA THR A 57 -10.47 9.77 -15.77
C THR A 57 -11.81 10.32 -15.29
N GLU A 58 -12.02 11.64 -15.39
CA GLU A 58 -13.28 12.27 -14.94
C GLU A 58 -14.50 11.94 -15.81
N ALA A 59 -14.44 10.90 -16.64
CA ALA A 59 -15.53 10.43 -17.47
C ALA A 59 -16.22 9.22 -16.82
N ASN A 60 -17.47 9.42 -16.38
CA ASN A 60 -18.43 8.35 -16.07
C ASN A 60 -18.10 7.48 -14.83
N SER A 61 -17.87 8.13 -13.68
CA SER A 61 -17.99 7.51 -12.33
C SER A 61 -17.06 6.31 -12.03
N THR A 62 -15.93 6.17 -12.73
CA THR A 62 -15.01 5.01 -12.59
C THR A 62 -13.58 5.47 -12.22
N VAL A 63 -12.96 4.88 -11.17
CA VAL A 63 -11.62 5.26 -10.60
C VAL A 63 -10.80 4.06 -10.04
N VAL A 64 -9.45 4.14 -10.02
CA VAL A 64 -8.62 3.19 -10.77
C VAL A 64 -7.10 3.24 -10.47
N SER A 65 -6.34 2.30 -11.05
CA SER A 65 -4.99 2.51 -11.58
C SER A 65 -4.75 1.80 -12.93
N THR A 66 -4.12 2.44 -13.94
CA THR A 66 -3.35 1.73 -15.00
C THR A 66 -1.95 1.40 -14.46
N TRP A 67 -1.14 0.63 -15.20
CA TRP A 67 0.28 0.44 -14.87
C TRP A 67 1.15 1.42 -15.65
N LYS A 68 1.98 2.18 -14.94
CA LYS A 68 3.04 3.02 -15.52
C LYS A 68 4.39 2.32 -15.35
N THR A 69 5.30 2.48 -16.30
CA THR A 69 6.71 2.04 -16.18
C THR A 69 7.45 2.65 -14.99
N SER A 70 6.95 3.76 -14.44
CA SER A 70 7.45 4.37 -13.21
C SER A 70 6.86 3.78 -11.92
N ASP A 71 5.82 2.94 -12.00
CA ASP A 71 5.28 2.20 -10.85
C ASP A 71 6.34 1.22 -10.32
N LYS A 72 6.32 0.97 -9.01
CA LYS A 72 7.19 -0.01 -8.36
C LYS A 72 6.39 -0.98 -7.52
N VAL A 73 6.77 -2.25 -7.62
CA VAL A 73 6.19 -3.34 -6.85
C VAL A 73 7.26 -3.96 -5.97
N ALA A 74 7.20 -3.70 -4.67
CA ALA A 74 8.10 -4.32 -3.70
C ALA A 74 7.68 -5.79 -3.48
N VAL A 75 8.66 -6.70 -3.47
CA VAL A 75 8.47 -8.14 -3.28
C VAL A 75 8.99 -8.56 -1.91
N TYR A 76 8.17 -9.31 -1.18
CA TYR A 76 8.47 -9.82 0.16
C TYR A 76 8.32 -11.34 0.22
N LYS A 77 9.11 -12.00 1.07
CA LYS A 77 8.77 -13.38 1.51
C LYS A 77 7.45 -13.35 2.28
N LYS A 78 6.61 -14.38 2.08
CA LYS A 78 5.25 -14.45 2.64
C LYS A 78 5.18 -14.11 4.12
N GLY A 79 4.17 -13.33 4.51
CA GLY A 79 3.96 -12.84 5.86
C GLY A 79 4.73 -11.56 6.15
N TRP A 80 4.97 -10.73 5.13
CA TRP A 80 5.71 -9.46 5.25
C TRP A 80 7.10 -9.60 5.88
N GLY A 81 7.82 -10.67 5.50
CA GLY A 81 9.16 -10.95 6.00
C GLY A 81 10.23 -10.00 5.44
N ALA A 82 11.41 -10.52 5.14
CA ALA A 82 12.41 -9.73 4.43
C ALA A 82 11.88 -9.30 3.04
N LYS A 83 12.08 -8.02 2.69
CA LYS A 83 11.97 -7.56 1.31
C LYS A 83 13.05 -8.28 0.50
N ILE A 84 12.66 -8.94 -0.59
CA ILE A 84 13.57 -9.67 -1.47
C ILE A 84 13.86 -8.94 -2.78
N GLY A 85 13.05 -7.96 -3.19
CA GLY A 85 13.39 -7.14 -4.35
C GLY A 85 12.31 -6.14 -4.74
N ASP A 86 12.45 -5.60 -5.94
CA ASP A 86 11.51 -4.69 -6.58
C ASP A 86 11.27 -5.13 -8.03
N LEU A 87 10.03 -5.06 -8.48
CA LEU A 87 9.63 -5.23 -9.87
C LEU A 87 9.08 -3.90 -10.43
N ALA A 88 9.18 -3.71 -11.74
CA ALA A 88 8.55 -2.64 -12.49
C ALA A 88 7.70 -3.20 -13.64
N PRO A 89 6.70 -2.46 -14.16
CA PRO A 89 6.02 -2.82 -15.40
C PRO A 89 6.95 -2.74 -16.61
N LYS A 90 7.03 -3.82 -17.42
CA LYS A 90 7.90 -3.88 -18.63
C LYS A 90 7.51 -2.87 -19.72
N ALA A 91 6.29 -2.35 -19.70
CA ALA A 91 5.79 -1.32 -20.60
C ALA A 91 4.63 -0.56 -19.95
N ASP A 92 4.40 0.68 -20.39
CA ASP A 92 3.15 1.38 -20.12
C ASP A 92 2.04 0.59 -20.82
N SER A 93 1.04 0.17 -20.07
CA SER A 93 -0.07 -0.62 -20.60
C SER A 93 -1.37 0.11 -20.38
N ASP A 94 -2.07 0.44 -21.46
CA ASP A 94 -3.42 1.03 -21.45
C ASP A 94 -4.49 0.12 -20.80
N ASN A 95 -4.09 -1.09 -20.41
CA ASN A 95 -4.91 -2.11 -19.78
C ASN A 95 -4.57 -2.22 -18.29
N ALA A 96 -5.52 -2.66 -17.46
CA ALA A 96 -5.30 -2.96 -16.04
C ALA A 96 -4.41 -4.20 -15.78
N ARG A 97 -3.64 -4.66 -16.79
CA ARG A 97 -2.77 -5.84 -16.76
C ARG A 97 -1.41 -5.53 -17.36
N THR A 98 -0.33 -5.92 -16.69
CA THR A 98 1.04 -5.79 -17.20
C THR A 98 1.89 -7.03 -16.88
N LYS A 99 3.10 -7.09 -17.45
CA LYS A 99 4.16 -7.99 -16.98
C LYS A 99 5.07 -7.20 -16.06
N LEU A 100 5.22 -7.68 -14.84
CA LEU A 100 6.17 -7.15 -13.87
C LEU A 100 7.49 -7.91 -14.00
N ASP A 101 8.60 -7.20 -13.99
CA ASP A 101 9.93 -7.78 -13.95
C ASP A 101 10.90 -7.02 -13.05
N GLY A 102 11.94 -7.71 -12.59
CA GLY A 102 12.97 -7.12 -11.75
C GLY A 102 13.84 -8.14 -11.07
N SER A 103 14.84 -7.65 -10.32
CA SER A 103 15.78 -8.49 -9.58
C SER A 103 15.23 -8.78 -8.17
N VAL A 104 15.22 -10.06 -7.79
CA VAL A 104 14.91 -10.51 -6.42
C VAL A 104 16.03 -11.38 -5.86
N ASN A 105 16.29 -11.26 -4.56
CA ASN A 105 17.13 -12.20 -3.83
C ASN A 105 16.36 -13.53 -3.66
N SER A 106 16.77 -14.49 -4.47
CA SER A 106 16.21 -15.84 -4.54
C SER A 106 16.85 -16.82 -3.54
N ALA A 107 17.75 -16.37 -2.67
CA ALA A 107 18.42 -17.23 -1.70
C ALA A 107 17.39 -17.95 -0.80
N GLY A 108 17.41 -19.27 -0.89
CA GLY A 108 16.48 -20.16 -0.17
C GLY A 108 15.05 -20.21 -0.71
N MET A 109 14.76 -19.66 -1.90
CA MET A 109 13.46 -19.80 -2.56
C MET A 109 13.33 -21.14 -3.30
N ASN A 110 12.14 -21.72 -3.25
CA ASN A 110 11.77 -22.99 -3.86
C ASN A 110 10.48 -22.87 -4.67
N VAL A 111 10.24 -23.81 -5.57
CA VAL A 111 8.94 -23.96 -6.23
C VAL A 111 7.88 -24.28 -5.19
N GLY A 112 6.76 -23.54 -5.22
CA GLY A 112 5.71 -23.58 -4.22
C GLY A 112 5.78 -22.48 -3.16
N ASP A 113 6.92 -21.78 -3.01
CA ASP A 113 7.03 -20.68 -2.04
C ASP A 113 6.14 -19.50 -2.44
N LYS A 114 5.55 -18.86 -1.42
CA LYS A 114 4.68 -17.69 -1.59
C LYS A 114 5.44 -16.39 -1.35
N MET A 115 5.01 -15.35 -2.07
CA MET A 115 5.50 -13.98 -1.97
C MET A 115 4.32 -13.04 -1.80
N ASP A 116 4.52 -11.99 -1.00
CA ASP A 116 3.61 -10.85 -0.96
C ASP A 116 4.18 -9.71 -1.81
N LEU A 117 3.29 -9.02 -2.54
CA LEU A 117 3.63 -7.94 -3.47
C LEU A 117 2.91 -6.66 -3.04
N ILE A 118 3.59 -5.51 -3.09
CA ILE A 118 3.05 -4.21 -2.64
C ILE A 118 3.38 -3.11 -3.63
N THR A 119 2.41 -2.26 -3.94
CA THR A 119 2.57 -1.03 -4.73
C THR A 119 1.83 0.12 -4.05
N PRO A 120 2.24 1.40 -4.17
CA PRO A 120 3.46 1.89 -4.83
C PRO A 120 4.70 1.96 -3.90
N ARG A 121 4.56 1.66 -2.60
CA ARG A 121 5.62 1.83 -1.58
C ARG A 121 5.62 0.76 -0.49
N THR A 122 6.70 0.76 0.29
CA THR A 122 6.93 -0.12 1.45
C THR A 122 6.46 0.46 2.78
N ASP A 123 6.00 1.71 2.80
CA ASP A 123 5.43 2.41 3.95
C ASP A 123 4.00 2.85 3.63
N TRP A 124 3.04 2.48 4.48
CA TRP A 124 1.64 2.87 4.30
C TRP A 124 1.35 4.10 5.15
N SER A 125 1.15 5.24 4.50
CA SER A 125 0.73 6.49 5.12
C SER A 125 -0.34 7.11 4.24
N TYR A 126 -1.49 7.42 4.82
CA TYR A 126 -2.53 8.23 4.20
C TYR A 126 -2.46 9.69 4.67
N ALA A 127 -1.45 10.07 5.46
CA ALA A 127 -1.25 11.45 5.87
C ALA A 127 -0.74 12.34 4.71
N GLU A 128 -0.87 13.66 4.89
CA GLU A 128 -0.28 14.69 4.01
C GLU A 128 -0.80 14.71 2.56
N GLN A 129 -2.05 14.29 2.34
CA GLN A 129 -2.69 14.34 1.02
C GLN A 129 -2.92 15.79 0.58
N ASP A 130 -2.59 16.10 -0.68
CA ASP A 130 -2.78 17.43 -1.28
C ASP A 130 -4.12 17.59 -2.01
N GLY A 131 -5.01 16.59 -1.94
CA GLY A 131 -6.31 16.65 -2.59
C GLY A 131 -6.28 16.42 -4.11
N THR A 132 -5.12 16.08 -4.71
CA THR A 132 -5.00 15.88 -6.16
C THR A 132 -4.99 14.40 -6.56
N LEU A 133 -5.62 14.12 -7.70
CA LEU A 133 -5.74 12.77 -8.27
C LEU A 133 -4.38 12.15 -8.68
N GLU A 134 -3.45 12.99 -9.14
CA GLU A 134 -2.08 12.61 -9.45
C GLU A 134 -1.34 12.13 -8.19
N LYS A 135 -1.49 12.84 -7.08
CA LYS A 135 -0.89 12.46 -5.80
C LYS A 135 -1.51 11.19 -5.24
N ILE A 136 -2.85 11.06 -5.29
CA ILE A 136 -3.55 9.82 -4.91
C ILE A 136 -2.99 8.63 -5.69
N SER A 137 -3.02 8.67 -7.03
CA SER A 137 -2.61 7.54 -7.88
C SER A 137 -1.12 7.19 -7.78
N SER A 138 -0.24 8.15 -7.46
CA SER A 138 1.21 7.92 -7.36
C SER A 138 1.72 7.55 -5.96
N THR A 139 0.99 7.92 -4.90
CA THR A 139 1.47 7.79 -3.51
C THR A 139 0.54 6.94 -2.63
N TYR A 140 -0.78 7.07 -2.81
CA TYR A 140 -1.78 6.61 -1.83
C TYR A 140 -2.72 5.52 -2.35
N ASP A 141 -2.64 5.15 -3.63
CA ASP A 141 -3.35 4.01 -4.22
C ASP A 141 -2.65 2.69 -3.87
N TYR A 142 -2.59 2.36 -2.58
CA TYR A 142 -1.96 1.13 -2.10
C TYR A 142 -2.72 -0.12 -2.55
N ALA A 143 -1.99 -1.13 -3.02
CA ALA A 143 -2.57 -2.43 -3.33
C ALA A 143 -1.60 -3.56 -3.01
N VAL A 144 -2.15 -4.72 -2.65
CA VAL A 144 -1.39 -5.93 -2.31
C VAL A 144 -1.83 -7.11 -3.16
N ALA A 145 -0.89 -7.99 -3.50
CA ALA A 145 -1.18 -9.27 -4.12
C ALA A 145 -0.35 -10.38 -3.45
N GLU A 146 -0.81 -11.63 -3.58
CA GLU A 146 0.00 -12.81 -3.33
C GLU A 146 0.40 -13.43 -4.68
N ALA A 147 1.63 -13.94 -4.78
CA ALA A 147 2.09 -14.75 -5.89
C ALA A 147 2.85 -15.98 -5.37
N GLN A 148 2.89 -17.06 -6.16
CA GLN A 148 3.59 -18.30 -5.82
C GLN A 148 4.65 -18.61 -6.87
N VAL A 149 5.84 -19.05 -6.46
CA VAL A 149 6.88 -19.54 -7.38
C VAL A 149 6.40 -20.81 -8.07
N ILE A 150 6.36 -20.80 -9.40
CA ILE A 150 5.98 -21.94 -10.24
C ILE A 150 7.24 -22.63 -10.80
N TYR A 151 8.26 -21.86 -11.18
CA TYR A 151 9.46 -22.41 -11.83
C TYR A 151 10.71 -21.56 -11.53
N ILE A 152 11.86 -22.24 -11.46
CA ILE A 152 13.18 -21.63 -11.27
C ILE A 152 14.12 -22.24 -12.31
N ASP A 153 14.56 -21.42 -13.27
CA ASP A 153 15.58 -21.81 -14.24
C ASP A 153 16.97 -21.51 -13.66
N LYS A 154 17.64 -22.56 -13.18
CA LYS A 154 18.99 -22.48 -12.61
C LYS A 154 20.10 -22.54 -13.66
N GLU A 155 19.78 -22.80 -14.93
CA GLU A 155 20.75 -22.95 -16.02
C GLU A 155 20.91 -21.62 -16.78
N SER A 156 19.86 -20.81 -16.88
CA SER A 156 19.82 -19.55 -17.67
C SER A 156 19.79 -18.27 -16.80
N ASN A 157 20.81 -18.06 -15.96
CA ASN A 157 20.94 -16.90 -15.06
C ASN A 157 19.89 -16.80 -13.93
N ASN A 158 19.51 -17.92 -13.31
CA ASN A 158 18.58 -17.94 -12.16
C ASN A 158 17.26 -17.20 -12.43
N LYS A 159 16.54 -17.50 -13.50
CA LYS A 159 15.23 -16.86 -13.75
C LYS A 159 14.15 -17.47 -12.86
N LEU A 160 13.27 -16.62 -12.35
CA LEU A 160 12.19 -16.98 -11.44
C LEU A 160 10.85 -16.64 -12.10
N TYR A 161 9.94 -17.60 -12.11
CA TYR A 161 8.61 -17.44 -12.70
C TYR A 161 7.56 -17.72 -11.63
N ALA A 162 6.65 -16.77 -11.44
CA ALA A 162 5.58 -16.88 -10.46
C ALA A 162 4.19 -16.89 -11.11
N SER A 163 3.19 -17.30 -10.31
CA SER A 163 1.79 -17.21 -10.67
C SER A 163 1.35 -15.78 -10.96
N ASN A 164 0.25 -15.64 -11.69
CA ASN A 164 -0.39 -14.34 -11.88
C ASN A 164 -0.78 -13.73 -10.53
N ALA A 165 -0.57 -12.43 -10.39
CA ALA A 165 -0.83 -11.65 -9.19
C ALA A 165 -2.04 -10.73 -9.38
N ILE A 166 -3.04 -10.85 -8.52
CA ILE A 166 -4.21 -9.96 -8.52
C ILE A 166 -4.07 -9.00 -7.34
N PHE A 167 -3.86 -7.72 -7.65
CA PHE A 167 -3.70 -6.66 -6.67
C PHE A 167 -5.06 -6.19 -6.16
N ALA A 168 -5.29 -6.42 -4.86
CA ALA A 168 -6.44 -5.97 -4.08
C ALA A 168 -6.11 -4.60 -3.42
N PRO A 169 -6.78 -3.51 -3.82
CA PRO A 169 -6.55 -2.18 -3.25
C PRO A 169 -6.93 -2.08 -1.77
N GLN A 170 -6.28 -1.17 -1.05
CA GLN A 170 -6.29 -1.13 0.41
C GLN A 170 -7.03 0.07 1.01
N GLN A 171 -7.64 0.89 0.15
CA GLN A 171 -8.32 2.15 0.43
C GLN A 171 -9.53 2.31 -0.49
N THR A 172 -10.48 3.14 -0.06
CA THR A 172 -11.51 3.73 -0.91
C THR A 172 -10.95 5.02 -1.50
N ILE A 173 -11.25 5.33 -2.76
CA ILE A 173 -10.93 6.64 -3.34
C ILE A 173 -12.19 7.50 -3.37
N LEU A 174 -12.10 8.74 -2.92
CA LEU A 174 -13.23 9.65 -2.76
C LEU A 174 -12.93 10.93 -3.52
N LYS A 175 -13.87 11.40 -4.34
CA LYS A 175 -13.87 12.77 -4.87
C LYS A 175 -14.93 13.56 -4.12
N PHE A 176 -14.53 14.56 -3.36
CA PHE A 176 -15.44 15.49 -2.74
C PHE A 176 -15.55 16.76 -3.56
N THR A 177 -16.76 17.27 -3.78
CA THR A 177 -17.02 18.62 -4.28
C THR A 177 -17.82 19.39 -3.23
N LEU A 178 -17.24 20.45 -2.67
CA LEU A 178 -17.82 21.22 -1.59
C LEU A 178 -18.71 22.36 -2.11
N LYS A 179 -19.91 22.46 -1.55
CA LYS A 179 -20.87 23.55 -1.73
C LYS A 179 -21.09 24.28 -0.41
N ASN A 180 -21.60 25.50 -0.49
CA ASN A 180 -22.17 26.19 0.67
C ASN A 180 -23.48 25.50 1.14
N ASP A 181 -24.00 25.93 2.29
CA ASP A 181 -25.16 25.32 2.98
C ASP A 181 -26.44 25.24 2.12
N ASP A 182 -26.66 26.20 1.21
CA ASP A 182 -27.82 26.21 0.30
C ASP A 182 -27.57 25.54 -1.07
N GLY A 183 -26.38 24.96 -1.28
CA GLY A 183 -25.98 24.28 -2.51
C GLY A 183 -25.73 25.20 -3.72
N SER A 184 -26.00 26.51 -3.62
CA SER A 184 -26.03 27.43 -4.76
C SER A 184 -24.64 27.80 -5.29
N GLN A 185 -23.60 27.73 -4.47
CA GLN A 185 -22.23 28.13 -4.81
C GLN A 185 -21.21 27.09 -4.36
N ASP A 186 -20.09 27.06 -5.09
CA ASP A 186 -18.93 26.26 -4.72
C ASP A 186 -18.23 26.84 -3.49
N LEU A 187 -17.94 26.01 -2.49
CA LEU A 187 -17.21 26.42 -1.30
C LEU A 187 -15.72 26.14 -1.50
N VAL A 188 -14.97 27.18 -1.87
CA VAL A 188 -13.52 27.12 -2.10
C VAL A 188 -12.78 27.30 -0.77
N VAL A 189 -11.99 26.30 -0.36
CA VAL A 189 -11.37 26.21 0.96
C VAL A 189 -9.91 25.73 0.91
N PRO A 190 -9.05 26.11 1.88
CA PRO A 190 -7.63 25.74 1.89
C PRO A 190 -7.36 24.30 2.38
N SER A 191 -8.31 23.65 3.04
CA SER A 191 -8.16 22.27 3.53
C SER A 191 -9.50 21.61 3.84
N LEU A 192 -9.53 20.29 3.88
CA LEU A 192 -10.66 19.47 4.33
C LEU A 192 -10.17 18.50 5.41
N THR A 193 -10.83 18.47 6.56
CA THR A 193 -10.54 17.51 7.63
C THR A 193 -11.70 16.53 7.79
N ILE A 194 -11.38 15.24 7.77
CA ILE A 194 -12.32 14.12 7.83
C ILE A 194 -12.03 13.34 9.12
N VAL A 195 -13.04 13.17 9.97
CA VAL A 195 -12.98 12.32 11.16
C VAL A 195 -14.10 11.27 11.09
N SER A 196 -13.87 10.10 11.67
CA SER A 196 -14.92 9.10 11.87
C SER A 196 -15.26 8.94 13.35
N SER A 197 -16.50 8.55 13.65
CA SER A 197 -16.97 8.41 15.03
C SER A 197 -16.30 7.25 15.78
N SER A 198 -15.90 6.21 15.06
CA SER A 198 -15.06 5.12 15.59
C SER A 198 -13.63 5.54 15.91
N GLY A 199 -13.15 6.65 15.31
CA GLY A 199 -11.74 7.05 15.34
C GLY A 199 -10.80 6.06 14.65
N LYS A 200 -11.28 5.27 13.68
CA LYS A 200 -10.53 4.19 12.99
C LYS A 200 -10.07 4.47 11.55
N ILE A 201 -10.16 5.74 11.11
CA ILE A 201 -9.46 6.18 9.90
C ILE A 201 -7.94 5.97 10.09
N VAL A 202 -7.33 5.20 9.20
CA VAL A 202 -5.90 4.88 9.21
C VAL A 202 -5.11 6.07 8.68
N LEU A 203 -4.18 6.60 9.49
CA LEU A 203 -3.24 7.62 9.07
C LEU A 203 -1.91 7.02 8.63
N SER A 204 -1.43 5.98 9.32
CA SER A 204 -0.27 5.19 8.89
C SER A 204 -0.29 3.77 9.45
N ARG A 205 0.46 2.87 8.82
CA ARG A 205 0.52 1.44 9.15
C ARG A 205 1.88 0.84 8.76
N ASN A 206 2.42 -0.04 9.61
CA ASN A 206 3.52 -0.93 9.24
C ASN A 206 2.99 -2.09 8.38
N LEU A 207 3.78 -2.57 7.41
CA LEU A 207 3.36 -3.64 6.49
C LEU A 207 2.92 -4.93 7.20
N ASP A 208 3.66 -5.31 8.25
CA ASP A 208 3.37 -6.46 9.11
C ASP A 208 2.09 -6.31 9.96
N GLY A 209 1.44 -5.14 9.93
CA GLY A 209 0.27 -4.82 10.73
C GLY A 209 0.56 -4.59 12.22
N SER A 210 1.82 -4.64 12.66
CA SER A 210 2.22 -4.55 14.08
C SER A 210 1.84 -3.21 14.72
N THR A 211 1.87 -2.14 13.92
CA THR A 211 1.54 -0.77 14.34
C THR A 211 0.59 -0.16 13.32
N VAL A 212 -0.53 0.39 13.80
CA VAL A 212 -1.47 1.20 13.03
C VAL A 212 -1.75 2.47 13.81
N ASN A 213 -1.54 3.62 13.18
CA ASN A 213 -1.89 4.92 13.71
C ASN A 213 -3.24 5.34 13.16
N TYR A 214 -4.16 5.72 14.05
CA TYR A 214 -5.52 6.13 13.70
C TYR A 214 -5.77 7.58 14.11
N GLY A 215 -6.62 8.30 13.37
CA GLY A 215 -6.99 9.67 13.71
C GLY A 215 -7.75 10.40 12.62
N GLY A 216 -7.89 11.73 12.75
CA GLY A 216 -8.48 12.57 11.72
C GLY A 216 -7.54 12.78 10.53
N LEU A 217 -8.07 12.63 9.31
CA LEU A 217 -7.34 12.87 8.07
C LEU A 217 -7.55 14.32 7.61
N THR A 218 -6.48 15.11 7.56
CA THR A 218 -6.51 16.46 6.98
C THR A 218 -5.84 16.46 5.60
N VAL A 219 -6.57 16.98 4.61
CA VAL A 219 -6.17 17.10 3.21
C VAL A 219 -5.91 18.58 2.93
N THR A 220 -4.70 18.93 2.48
CA THR A 220 -4.24 20.33 2.34
C THR A 220 -3.64 20.57 0.95
N PRO A 221 -4.43 21.03 -0.02
CA PRO A 221 -3.94 21.41 -1.36
C PRO A 221 -3.01 22.62 -1.33
N SER A 222 -2.19 22.74 -2.38
CA SER A 222 -1.28 23.86 -2.59
C SER A 222 -1.97 25.21 -2.84
N ALA A 223 -3.24 25.18 -3.23
CA ALA A 223 -4.12 26.34 -3.38
C ALA A 223 -5.53 25.99 -2.92
N ALA A 224 -6.29 26.99 -2.46
CA ALA A 224 -7.66 26.77 -2.02
C ALA A 224 -8.54 26.24 -3.18
N THR A 225 -9.32 25.19 -2.90
CA THR A 225 -10.11 24.44 -3.89
C THR A 225 -11.49 24.11 -3.34
N LYS A 226 -12.41 23.81 -4.24
CA LYS A 226 -13.72 23.21 -3.94
C LYS A 226 -13.71 21.67 -4.05
N THR A 227 -12.69 21.10 -4.69
CA THR A 227 -12.65 19.67 -5.05
C THR A 227 -11.43 18.99 -4.44
N PHE A 228 -11.65 17.86 -3.77
CA PHE A 228 -10.63 17.09 -3.06
C PHE A 228 -10.71 15.61 -3.47
N PHE A 229 -9.63 15.08 -4.03
CA PHE A 229 -9.43 13.64 -4.15
C PHE A 229 -8.75 13.10 -2.90
N VAL A 230 -9.28 12.02 -2.32
CA VAL A 230 -8.86 11.48 -1.03
C VAL A 230 -8.75 9.96 -1.11
N ALA A 231 -7.63 9.41 -0.70
CA ALA A 231 -7.49 8.00 -0.37
C ALA A 231 -7.85 7.80 1.11
N LEU A 232 -8.90 7.05 1.39
CA LEU A 232 -9.38 6.83 2.75
C LEU A 232 -9.47 5.34 3.05
N ARG A 233 -8.85 4.94 4.17
CA ARG A 233 -9.01 3.62 4.76
C ARG A 233 -9.55 3.78 6.19
N ASN A 234 -10.63 3.09 6.50
CA ASN A 234 -11.15 2.96 7.86
C ASN A 234 -11.12 1.48 8.22
N ASP A 235 -10.42 1.10 9.29
CA ASP A 235 -10.40 -0.30 9.79
C ASP A 235 -11.57 -0.55 10.77
N HIS A 236 -12.68 0.20 10.68
CA HIS A 236 -13.92 -0.09 11.40
C HIS A 236 -14.73 -1.16 10.66
N ASP A 237 -15.08 -2.24 11.36
CA ASP A 237 -15.91 -3.34 10.84
C ASP A 237 -17.39 -2.94 10.71
N GLY A 238 -17.73 -2.10 9.73
CA GLY A 238 -19.13 -1.80 9.39
C GLY A 238 -19.38 -0.39 8.88
N ALA A 239 -20.59 0.10 9.15
CA ALA A 239 -21.00 1.47 8.84
C ALA A 239 -20.60 2.42 9.98
N ASP A 240 -20.01 3.55 9.62
CA ASP A 240 -19.51 4.57 10.55
C ASP A 240 -20.22 5.91 10.30
N THR A 241 -20.01 6.86 11.20
CA THR A 241 -20.42 8.26 11.03
C THR A 241 -19.19 9.10 10.73
N TYR A 242 -19.20 9.82 9.60
CA TYR A 242 -18.10 10.69 9.18
C TYR A 242 -18.50 12.16 9.34
N THR A 243 -17.60 12.94 9.92
CA THR A 243 -17.73 14.39 10.03
C THR A 243 -16.62 15.07 9.23
N PHE A 244 -17.04 16.00 8.40
CA PHE A 244 -16.25 16.75 7.45
C PHE A 244 -16.20 18.20 7.92
N THR A 245 -15.01 18.76 8.08
CA THR A 245 -14.82 20.13 8.59
C THR A 245 -13.84 20.91 7.74
N THR A 246 -14.09 22.20 7.59
CA THR A 246 -13.23 23.13 6.87
C THR A 246 -13.39 24.56 7.42
N ARG A 247 -12.53 25.48 6.97
CA ARG A 247 -12.61 26.90 7.31
C ARG A 247 -12.33 27.77 6.09
N ALA A 248 -13.22 28.72 5.80
CA ALA A 248 -13.01 29.77 4.81
C ALA A 248 -13.44 31.12 5.39
N ASN A 249 -12.66 32.19 5.11
CA ASN A 249 -12.96 33.56 5.56
C ASN A 249 -13.29 33.66 7.06
N ASN A 250 -12.50 32.97 7.91
CA ASN A 250 -12.71 32.75 9.34
C ASN A 250 -13.94 31.94 9.76
N THR A 251 -14.93 31.71 8.89
CA THR A 251 -16.07 30.83 9.15
C THR A 251 -15.67 29.35 9.12
N VAL A 252 -16.12 28.59 10.12
CA VAL A 252 -16.01 27.12 10.16
C VAL A 252 -17.25 26.52 9.52
N TYR A 253 -17.05 25.58 8.61
CA TYR A 253 -18.14 24.81 8.01
C TYR A 253 -18.03 23.33 8.38
N CYS A 254 -19.18 22.69 8.56
CA CYS A 254 -19.29 21.30 9.00
C CYS A 254 -20.37 20.54 8.21
N TYR A 255 -20.15 19.25 7.97
CA TYR A 255 -21.17 18.32 7.51
C TYR A 255 -20.92 16.95 8.16
N THR A 256 -21.99 16.22 8.49
CA THR A 256 -21.91 14.89 9.08
C THR A 256 -22.82 13.95 8.32
N LYS A 257 -22.33 12.74 7.99
CA LYS A 257 -23.12 11.65 7.42
C LYS A 257 -22.96 10.40 8.27
N GLU A 258 -24.10 9.87 8.73
CA GLU A 258 -24.20 8.62 9.46
C GLU A 258 -24.37 7.43 8.51
N ASN A 259 -24.07 6.22 9.00
CA ASN A 259 -24.31 4.94 8.34
C ASN A 259 -23.60 4.78 6.97
N VAL A 260 -22.35 5.23 6.87
CA VAL A 260 -21.52 5.08 5.65
C VAL A 260 -20.52 3.95 5.81
N THR A 261 -20.47 3.03 4.85
CA THR A 261 -19.41 2.02 4.73
C THR A 261 -18.60 2.30 3.47
N PHE A 262 -17.36 2.76 3.64
CA PHE A 262 -16.38 2.90 2.56
C PHE A 262 -15.57 1.61 2.45
N LYS A 263 -15.70 0.85 1.36
CA LYS A 263 -14.94 -0.41 1.19
C LYS A 263 -13.68 -0.23 0.34
N PRO A 264 -12.55 -0.87 0.70
CA PRO A 264 -11.36 -0.89 -0.13
C PRO A 264 -11.65 -1.25 -1.59
N GLY A 265 -11.19 -0.41 -2.52
CA GLY A 265 -11.40 -0.57 -3.97
C GLY A 265 -12.65 0.12 -4.54
N GLU A 266 -13.55 0.66 -3.73
CA GLU A 266 -14.66 1.51 -4.19
C GLU A 266 -14.17 2.91 -4.60
N PHE A 267 -14.94 3.56 -5.48
CA PHE A 267 -14.87 4.99 -5.76
C PHE A 267 -16.21 5.64 -5.47
N TRP A 268 -16.18 6.89 -5.02
CA TRP A 268 -17.37 7.71 -4.77
C TRP A 268 -17.13 9.15 -5.26
N ASP A 269 -18.09 9.75 -5.98
CA ASP A 269 -18.12 11.19 -6.29
C ASP A 269 -19.24 11.85 -5.47
N ILE A 270 -18.85 12.64 -4.47
CA ILE A 270 -19.70 13.09 -3.37
C ILE A 270 -19.77 14.62 -3.37
N VAL A 271 -20.96 15.16 -3.58
CA VAL A 271 -21.20 16.61 -3.46
C VAL A 271 -21.65 16.94 -2.03
N ILE A 272 -20.78 17.53 -1.21
CA ILE A 272 -21.10 17.87 0.19
C ILE A 272 -21.59 19.32 0.29
N TRP A 273 -22.76 19.54 0.90
CA TRP A 273 -23.27 20.87 1.24
C TRP A 273 -22.88 21.19 2.69
N MET A 274 -21.96 22.14 2.85
CA MET A 274 -21.27 22.39 4.11
C MET A 274 -21.98 23.48 4.92
N LYS A 275 -22.42 23.14 6.14
CA LYS A 275 -23.22 24.02 7.02
C LYS A 275 -22.34 25.04 7.72
N ASP A 276 -22.77 26.30 7.75
CA ASP A 276 -22.08 27.38 8.49
C ASP A 276 -22.31 27.23 10.01
N MET A 277 -21.23 26.98 10.76
CA MET A 277 -21.28 26.78 12.21
C MET A 277 -21.38 28.09 13.02
N ASN A 278 -21.16 29.25 12.39
CA ASN A 278 -21.37 30.56 13.00
C ASN A 278 -22.85 31.00 12.91
N ASN A 279 -23.60 30.47 11.95
CA ASN A 279 -25.01 30.84 11.71
C ASN A 279 -26.01 30.02 12.56
N THR A 280 -25.54 29.02 13.32
CA THR A 280 -26.38 28.01 13.98
C THR A 280 -27.05 28.45 15.28
N TYR A 281 -26.87 29.71 15.71
CA TYR A 281 -27.51 30.27 16.92
C TYR A 281 -28.89 30.89 16.68
N SER A 282 -29.43 30.85 15.46
CA SER A 282 -30.83 31.23 15.18
C SER A 282 -31.71 30.00 14.95
N GLU A 283 -32.76 29.92 15.77
CA GLU A 283 -33.73 28.83 15.94
C GLU A 283 -34.20 28.15 14.64
N ARG A 284 -33.87 26.86 14.45
CA ARG A 284 -34.60 25.95 13.55
C ARG A 284 -34.77 24.54 14.11
N THR A 285 -35.60 24.42 15.15
CA THR A 285 -36.30 23.17 15.46
C THR A 285 -37.30 22.87 14.32
N GLY A 286 -36.91 22.00 13.38
CA GLY A 286 -37.74 21.62 12.23
C GLY A 286 -37.11 21.90 10.87
N TYR A 287 -35.86 21.46 10.66
CA TYR A 287 -35.26 21.43 9.33
C TYR A 287 -35.41 20.02 8.74
N THR A 288 -36.39 19.84 7.85
CA THR A 288 -36.46 18.66 6.98
C THR A 288 -35.29 18.70 6.01
N ASP A 289 -34.56 17.60 5.86
CA ASP A 289 -33.38 17.49 5.01
C ASP A 289 -33.75 17.92 3.56
N LYS A 290 -33.13 19.00 3.08
CA LYS A 290 -33.54 19.65 1.82
C LYS A 290 -32.73 19.10 0.64
N GLY A 291 -33.19 17.97 0.12
CA GLY A 291 -32.68 17.41 -1.12
C GLY A 291 -31.34 16.70 -0.92
N ASP A 292 -31.40 15.38 -1.07
CA ASP A 292 -30.31 14.44 -0.85
C ASP A 292 -28.92 14.95 -1.29
N THR A 293 -27.97 14.87 -0.36
CA THR A 293 -26.56 14.75 -0.73
C THR A 293 -26.46 13.59 -1.72
N VAL A 294 -26.00 13.84 -2.94
CA VAL A 294 -25.82 12.78 -3.94
C VAL A 294 -24.53 12.04 -3.60
N TRP A 295 -24.68 10.82 -3.09
CA TRP A 295 -23.64 9.82 -2.95
C TRP A 295 -23.80 8.87 -4.14
N GLN A 296 -22.94 9.01 -5.16
CA GLN A 296 -22.91 8.19 -6.38
C GLN A 296 -21.51 7.61 -6.61
#